data_AF-A0A819J3U1-F1
#
_entry.id   AF-A0A819J3U1-F1
#
_cell.length_a   1.000
_cell.length_b   1.000
_cell.length_c   1.000
_cell.angle_alpha   90.00
_cell.angle_beta   90.00
_cell.angle_gamma   90.00
#
_symmetry.space_group_name_H-M   'P 1'
#
loop_
_entity.id
_entity.type
_entity.pdbx_description
1 polymer ?
#
loop_
_entity_poly.entity_id
_entity_poly.type
_entity_poly.pdbx_seq_one_letter_code
_entity_poly.pdbx_strand_id
1 'polypeptide(L)'
;MLNSLSLYFTNIHYYTIHLFHEPTLVNQTKEQILHCASKLKIKFYEIYFNLTIRSNRSGYASMCQFWSYDIWFKYTILQQQCDYVMRFDDDSYLINFTRYDLFEEFHNNQLDYAYRIVYRDTNGLDFLRDNLRTFLPANQSRRGCIQTLCTSLNGPHGYDGLAVYNNFFLIRLNLMYEHSVIETYLKQLLSLNAFYLYRIGDANIQTICLLLVEKALKISFLKFPYNHNVHGSSDFTPTFIYYENTASVWSYRMRIPNITCHRLLIAAKYHMITKLLDEKT
;
A
#
# COMPACT_ATOMS: atom_id res chain seq x y z
N MET A 1 2.63 14.84 -6.90
CA MET A 1 2.83 14.03 -5.69
C MET A 1 3.53 14.81 -4.57
N LEU A 2 4.85 15.09 -4.59
CA LEU A 2 5.53 15.74 -3.44
C LEU A 2 4.95 17.10 -3.03
N ASN A 3 4.52 17.93 -3.98
CA ASN A 3 3.80 19.17 -3.68
C ASN A 3 2.46 18.90 -2.98
N SER A 4 1.72 17.88 -3.43
CA SER A 4 0.46 17.44 -2.79
C SER A 4 0.71 16.92 -1.37
N LEU A 5 1.81 16.18 -1.16
CA LEU A 5 2.20 15.73 0.18
C LEU A 5 2.68 16.88 1.06
N SER A 6 3.35 17.87 0.48
CA SER A 6 3.71 19.11 1.19
C SER A 6 2.46 19.82 1.69
N LEU A 7 1.42 19.96 0.85
CA LEU A 7 0.14 20.55 1.27
C LEU A 7 -0.53 19.79 2.43
N TYR A 8 -0.37 18.47 2.47
CA TYR A 8 -0.93 17.62 3.51
C TYR A 8 -0.10 17.65 4.80
N PHE A 9 1.20 17.38 4.73
CA PHE A 9 2.04 17.20 5.92
C PHE A 9 2.56 18.49 6.52
N THR A 10 2.72 19.57 5.73
CA THR A 10 3.30 20.81 6.28
C THR A 10 2.34 21.57 7.19
N ASN A 11 1.04 21.26 7.13
CA ASN A 11 0.01 21.96 7.91
C ASN A 11 -0.45 21.20 9.16
N ILE A 12 -0.03 19.95 9.35
CA ILE A 12 -0.58 19.07 10.39
C ILE A 12 0.56 18.52 11.27
N HIS A 13 1.39 17.61 10.76
CA HIS A 13 2.50 17.00 11.49
C HIS A 13 3.68 16.61 10.58
N TYR A 14 4.91 16.69 11.11
CA TYR A 14 6.15 16.34 10.41
C TYR A 14 6.41 14.82 10.44
N TYR A 15 5.85 14.08 9.48
CA TYR A 15 6.15 12.66 9.29
C TYR A 15 7.40 12.42 8.44
N THR A 16 8.04 11.26 8.63
CA THR A 16 9.20 10.87 7.83
C THR A 16 8.72 10.17 6.56
N ILE A 17 9.24 10.60 5.42
CA ILE A 17 9.00 10.01 4.12
C ILE A 17 10.17 9.08 3.80
N HIS A 18 9.89 7.79 3.62
CA HIS A 18 10.85 6.78 3.23
C HIS A 18 10.72 6.52 1.72
N LEU A 19 11.69 6.96 0.94
CA LEU A 19 11.71 6.81 -0.52
C LEU A 19 12.62 5.63 -0.88
N PHE A 20 12.04 4.57 -1.43
CA PHE A 20 12.77 3.38 -1.86
C PHE A 20 13.04 3.44 -3.36
N HIS A 21 14.30 3.35 -3.77
CA HIS A 21 14.70 3.53 -5.16
C HIS A 21 15.73 2.50 -5.62
N GLU A 22 15.77 2.24 -6.91
CA GLU A 22 16.83 1.42 -7.52
C GLU A 22 18.17 2.20 -7.56
N PRO A 23 19.34 1.53 -7.70
CA PRO A 23 20.65 2.18 -7.69
C PRO A 23 20.87 3.19 -8.83
N THR A 24 19.97 3.22 -9.81
CA THR A 24 19.99 4.12 -10.96
C THR A 24 19.59 5.55 -10.61
N LEU A 25 19.05 5.82 -9.41
CA LEU A 25 18.69 7.18 -8.99
C LEU A 25 19.94 8.00 -8.65
N VAL A 26 20.34 8.88 -9.58
CA VAL A 26 21.53 9.73 -9.44
C VAL A 26 21.39 10.80 -8.35
N ASN A 27 22.52 11.22 -7.75
CA ASN A 27 22.54 12.19 -6.66
C ASN A 27 21.89 13.54 -7.03
N GLN A 28 22.09 14.01 -8.26
CA GLN A 28 21.46 15.24 -8.75
C GLN A 28 19.92 15.19 -8.63
N THR A 29 19.32 14.03 -8.91
CA THR A 29 17.86 13.85 -8.78
C THR A 29 17.43 13.82 -7.31
N LYS A 30 18.23 13.20 -6.42
CA LYS A 30 17.97 13.23 -4.97
C LYS A 30 18.00 14.67 -4.43
N GLU A 31 18.98 15.47 -4.84
CA GLU A 31 19.11 16.88 -4.50
C GLU A 31 17.91 17.70 -5.02
N GLN A 32 17.47 17.47 -6.25
CA GLN A 32 16.28 18.11 -6.82
C GLN A 32 15.01 17.76 -6.02
N ILE A 33 14.84 16.50 -5.63
CA ILE A 33 13.73 16.05 -4.77
C ILE A 33 13.75 16.80 -3.44
N LEU A 34 14.90 16.83 -2.76
CA LEU A 34 15.06 17.52 -1.48
C LEU A 34 14.83 19.02 -1.59
N HIS A 35 15.27 19.64 -2.70
CA HIS A 35 15.04 21.05 -2.96
C HIS A 35 13.54 21.36 -3.15
N CYS A 36 12.85 20.58 -3.99
CA CYS A 36 11.41 20.77 -4.26
C CYS A 36 10.54 20.45 -3.03
N ALA A 37 11.00 19.53 -2.18
CA ALA A 37 10.30 19.07 -0.99
C ALA A 37 10.99 19.53 0.30
N SER A 38 11.52 20.76 0.32
CA SER A 38 12.35 21.31 1.41
C SER A 38 11.67 21.30 2.80
N LYS A 39 10.35 21.23 2.84
CA LYS A 39 9.56 21.14 4.08
C LYS A 39 9.28 19.71 4.54
N LEU A 40 9.61 18.70 3.73
CA LEU A 40 9.37 17.29 4.02
C LEU A 40 10.65 16.62 4.52
N LYS A 41 10.50 15.73 5.50
CA LYS A 41 11.62 14.93 6.02
C LYS A 41 11.76 13.65 5.20
N ILE A 42 12.59 13.68 4.16
CA ILE A 42 12.78 12.55 3.23
C ILE A 42 14.06 11.76 3.58
N LYS A 43 13.94 10.44 3.62
CA LYS A 43 15.05 9.48 3.71
C LYS A 43 15.05 8.58 2.47
N PHE A 44 16.20 8.44 1.83
CA PHE A 44 16.37 7.58 0.65
C PHE A 44 16.91 6.21 1.06
N TYR A 45 16.35 5.16 0.45
CA TYR A 45 16.74 3.77 0.66
C TYR A 45 16.93 3.09 -0.68
N GLU A 46 18.14 2.60 -0.92
CA GLU A 46 18.44 1.86 -2.13
C GLU A 46 17.96 0.41 -2.01
N ILE A 47 17.30 -0.09 -3.07
CA ILE A 47 16.78 -1.45 -3.14
C ILE A 47 17.30 -2.18 -4.37
N TYR A 48 17.40 -3.49 -4.26
CA TYR A 48 17.95 -4.36 -5.29
C TYR A 48 16.96 -5.49 -5.59
N PHE A 49 16.54 -5.58 -6.85
CA PHE A 49 15.71 -6.67 -7.34
C PHE A 49 16.58 -7.81 -7.85
N ASN A 50 16.20 -9.04 -7.51
CA ASN A 50 16.80 -10.22 -8.10
C ASN A 50 16.15 -10.50 -9.46
N LEU A 51 16.81 -10.10 -10.55
CA LEU A 51 16.30 -10.20 -11.93
C LEU A 51 16.69 -11.53 -12.61
N THR A 52 16.94 -12.60 -11.84
CA THR A 52 17.28 -13.92 -12.38
C THR A 52 16.22 -14.47 -13.32
N ILE A 53 14.95 -14.11 -13.10
CA ILE A 53 13.83 -14.52 -13.95
C ILE A 53 13.46 -13.36 -14.88
N ARG A 54 13.86 -13.49 -16.15
CA ARG A 54 13.52 -12.53 -17.18
C ARG A 54 12.13 -12.83 -17.72
N SER A 55 11.23 -11.86 -17.57
CA SER A 55 9.98 -11.78 -18.33
C SER A 55 9.92 -10.42 -19.03
N ASN A 56 9.04 -10.26 -20.01
CA ASN A 56 8.75 -8.97 -20.65
C ASN A 56 8.16 -7.92 -19.69
N ARG A 57 7.93 -8.28 -18.42
CA ARG A 57 7.36 -7.45 -17.36
C ARG A 57 8.16 -7.57 -16.05
N SER A 58 9.45 -7.90 -16.14
CA SER A 58 10.31 -8.11 -14.96
C SER A 58 10.22 -6.95 -13.98
N GLY A 59 10.24 -5.69 -14.46
CA GLY A 59 10.08 -4.51 -13.59
C GLY A 59 8.76 -4.47 -12.81
N TYR A 60 7.63 -4.82 -13.45
CA TYR A 60 6.32 -4.88 -12.79
C TYR A 60 6.24 -6.07 -11.81
N ALA A 61 6.77 -7.23 -12.17
CA ALA A 61 6.81 -8.39 -11.28
C ALA A 61 7.67 -8.11 -10.04
N SER A 62 8.84 -7.49 -10.21
CA SER A 62 9.69 -7.04 -9.11
C SER A 62 9.02 -5.95 -8.27
N MET A 63 8.17 -5.11 -8.88
CA MET A 63 7.32 -4.17 -8.16
C MET A 63 6.32 -4.84 -7.25
N CYS A 64 5.58 -5.80 -7.79
CA CYS A 64 4.57 -6.52 -7.04
C CYS A 64 5.21 -7.32 -5.90
N GLN A 65 6.33 -8.00 -6.16
CA GLN A 65 7.09 -8.69 -5.12
C GLN A 65 7.54 -7.74 -4.02
N PHE A 66 8.06 -6.57 -4.38
CA PHE A 66 8.54 -5.61 -3.40
C PHE A 66 7.46 -5.17 -2.43
N TRP A 67 6.32 -4.74 -2.96
CA TRP A 67 5.19 -4.27 -2.15
C TRP A 67 4.46 -5.39 -1.40
N SER A 68 4.58 -6.63 -1.89
CA SER A 68 3.98 -7.79 -1.23
C SER A 68 4.85 -8.36 -0.11
N TYR A 69 6.17 -8.40 -0.29
CA TYR A 69 7.09 -9.09 0.62
C TYR A 69 8.30 -8.25 1.02
N ASP A 70 9.09 -7.77 0.05
CA ASP A 70 10.42 -7.23 0.37
C ASP A 70 10.34 -6.04 1.34
N ILE A 71 9.36 -5.15 1.18
CA ILE A 71 9.19 -3.97 2.03
C ILE A 71 8.93 -4.33 3.50
N TRP A 72 8.34 -5.49 3.75
CA TRP A 72 7.98 -5.95 5.09
C TRP A 72 9.08 -6.83 5.70
N PHE A 73 9.56 -7.81 4.95
CA PHE A 73 10.39 -8.91 5.49
C PHE A 73 11.85 -8.87 5.04
N LYS A 74 12.18 -8.16 3.96
CA LYS A 74 13.58 -8.00 3.50
C LYS A 74 14.18 -6.68 4.00
N TYR A 75 13.43 -5.59 3.91
CA TYR A 75 13.84 -4.26 4.35
C TYR A 75 13.21 -3.91 5.70
N THR A 76 13.81 -4.39 6.79
CA THR A 76 13.29 -4.24 8.17
C THR A 76 13.38 -2.81 8.75
N ILE A 77 13.80 -1.83 7.93
CA ILE A 77 13.97 -0.43 8.37
C ILE A 77 12.69 0.18 8.93
N LEU A 78 11.53 -0.21 8.38
CA LEU A 78 10.23 0.29 8.83
C LEU A 78 9.88 -0.24 10.21
N GLN A 79 10.13 -1.53 10.45
CA GLN A 79 9.86 -2.21 11.72
C GLN A 79 10.56 -1.54 12.91
N GLN A 80 11.75 -0.98 12.67
CA GLN A 80 12.54 -0.34 13.71
C GLN A 80 12.13 1.11 14.00
N GLN A 81 11.37 1.74 13.09
CA GLN A 81 11.20 3.20 13.09
C GLN A 81 9.76 3.65 13.24
N CYS A 82 8.77 2.81 12.91
CA CYS A 82 7.40 3.25 12.69
C CYS A 82 6.38 2.24 13.22
N ASP A 83 5.22 2.73 13.67
CA ASP A 83 4.08 1.90 14.08
C ASP A 83 3.04 1.79 12.96
N TYR A 84 2.99 2.81 12.10
CA TYR A 84 2.08 2.91 10.97
C TYR A 84 2.81 3.28 9.70
N VAL A 85 2.31 2.73 8.60
CA VAL A 85 2.84 2.96 7.25
C VAL A 85 1.71 3.39 6.33
N MET A 86 1.92 4.50 5.64
CA MET A 86 1.06 4.98 4.57
C MET A 86 1.79 4.88 3.22
N ARG A 87 1.24 4.13 2.26
CA ARG A 87 1.76 4.12 0.89
C ARG A 87 1.17 5.27 0.09
N PHE A 88 1.99 5.87 -0.75
CA PHE A 88 1.57 6.89 -1.70
C PHE A 88 2.40 6.75 -2.98
N ASP A 89 1.80 6.32 -4.08
CA ASP A 89 2.54 6.17 -5.35
C ASP A 89 2.91 7.53 -5.96
N ASP A 90 3.90 7.56 -6.86
CA ASP A 90 4.47 8.80 -7.41
C ASP A 90 3.55 9.52 -8.40
N ASP A 91 2.62 8.81 -9.01
CA ASP A 91 1.51 9.31 -9.81
C ASP A 91 0.21 9.51 -9.01
N SER A 92 0.30 9.44 -7.68
CA SER A 92 -0.77 9.80 -6.76
C SER A 92 -0.83 11.30 -6.47
N TYR A 93 -2.03 11.83 -6.30
CA TYR A 93 -2.24 13.22 -5.91
C TYR A 93 -3.51 13.39 -5.08
N LEU A 94 -3.38 14.25 -4.07
CA LEU A 94 -4.49 14.75 -3.27
C LEU A 94 -5.09 15.96 -3.98
N ILE A 95 -6.42 16.01 -4.07
CA ILE A 95 -7.11 17.14 -4.73
C ILE A 95 -7.26 18.31 -3.77
N ASN A 96 -7.51 18.04 -2.49
CA ASN A 96 -7.65 19.04 -1.43
C ASN A 96 -6.81 18.68 -0.20
N PHE A 97 -6.57 19.66 0.66
CA PHE A 97 -6.03 19.42 2.00
C PHE A 97 -7.06 18.63 2.83
N THR A 98 -6.60 17.67 3.63
CA THR A 98 -7.44 17.13 4.71
C THR A 98 -7.40 18.09 5.88
N ARG A 99 -8.48 18.14 6.66
CA ARG A 99 -8.56 18.99 7.86
C ARG A 99 -8.03 18.31 9.13
N TYR A 100 -7.59 17.07 9.00
CA TYR A 100 -7.26 16.19 10.11
C TYR A 100 -6.11 15.27 9.73
N ASP A 101 -5.42 14.77 10.76
CA ASP A 101 -4.33 13.83 10.61
C ASP A 101 -4.86 12.39 10.43
N LEU A 102 -4.62 11.80 9.26
CA LEU A 102 -5.01 10.42 8.96
C LEU A 102 -4.35 9.41 9.90
N PHE A 103 -3.10 9.62 10.34
CA PHE A 103 -2.46 8.71 11.28
C PHE A 103 -3.07 8.81 12.68
N GLU A 104 -3.38 10.03 13.17
CA GLU A 104 -4.07 10.18 14.46
C GLU A 104 -5.49 9.62 14.41
N GLU A 105 -6.25 9.88 13.34
CA GLU A 105 -7.58 9.30 13.14
C GLU A 105 -7.49 7.77 13.14
N PHE A 106 -6.53 7.21 12.41
CA PHE A 106 -6.31 5.77 12.32
C PHE A 106 -5.95 5.16 13.68
N HIS A 107 -5.08 5.82 14.43
CA HIS A 107 -4.69 5.42 15.79
C HIS A 107 -5.87 5.48 16.76
N ASN A 108 -6.58 6.60 16.81
CA ASN A 108 -7.70 6.84 17.75
C ASN A 108 -8.87 5.89 17.50
N ASN A 109 -9.12 5.52 16.24
CA ASN A 109 -10.14 4.53 15.88
C ASN A 109 -9.65 3.08 15.99
N GLN A 110 -8.38 2.88 16.39
CA GLN A 110 -7.74 1.58 16.53
C GLN A 110 -7.83 0.73 15.25
N LEU A 111 -7.63 1.36 14.09
CA LEU A 111 -7.71 0.66 12.82
C LEU A 111 -6.48 -0.23 12.60
N ASP A 112 -6.67 -1.35 11.88
CA ASP A 112 -5.60 -2.25 11.45
C ASP A 112 -5.17 -1.96 10.01
N TYR A 113 -6.13 -1.59 9.16
CA TYR A 113 -5.91 -1.27 7.76
C TYR A 113 -6.91 -0.23 7.28
N ALA A 114 -6.52 0.59 6.33
CA ALA A 114 -7.41 1.51 5.68
C ALA A 114 -7.01 1.73 4.22
N TYR A 115 -8.03 1.90 3.38
CA TYR A 115 -7.87 1.99 1.93
C TYR A 115 -8.75 3.10 1.37
N ARG A 116 -8.51 3.40 0.09
CA ARG A 116 -9.28 4.41 -0.62
C ARG A 116 -10.11 3.89 -1.79
N ILE A 117 -9.66 2.85 -2.46
CA ILE A 117 -10.35 2.30 -3.62
C ILE A 117 -10.36 0.79 -3.49
N VAL A 118 -11.44 0.16 -3.97
CA VAL A 118 -11.51 -1.28 -4.23
C VAL A 118 -11.76 -1.52 -5.70
N TYR A 119 -11.21 -2.61 -6.22
CA TYR A 119 -11.38 -2.98 -7.61
C TYR A 119 -11.25 -4.48 -7.80
N ARG A 120 -11.68 -4.96 -8.97
CA ARG A 120 -11.54 -6.36 -9.32
C ARG A 120 -10.36 -6.52 -10.27
N ASP A 121 -9.35 -7.29 -9.84
CA ASP A 121 -8.23 -7.73 -10.66
C ASP A 121 -8.29 -9.25 -10.83
N THR A 122 -8.38 -9.69 -12.08
CA THR A 122 -8.47 -11.12 -12.44
C THR A 122 -7.13 -11.68 -12.93
N ASN A 123 -6.05 -10.91 -12.91
CA ASN A 123 -4.74 -11.40 -13.30
C ASN A 123 -4.21 -12.45 -12.32
N GLY A 124 -3.82 -13.62 -12.84
CA GLY A 124 -3.33 -14.72 -12.02
C GLY A 124 -4.37 -15.33 -11.08
N LEU A 125 -5.66 -15.03 -11.28
CA LEU A 125 -6.72 -15.36 -10.34
C LEU A 125 -6.85 -16.87 -10.07
N ASP A 126 -6.72 -17.71 -11.10
CA ASP A 126 -6.82 -19.17 -10.93
C ASP A 126 -5.71 -19.69 -10.02
N PHE A 127 -4.46 -19.25 -10.26
CA PHE A 127 -3.34 -19.57 -9.39
C PHE A 127 -3.57 -19.09 -7.95
N LEU A 128 -4.02 -17.84 -7.78
CA LEU A 128 -4.29 -17.28 -6.45
C LEU A 128 -5.39 -18.06 -5.73
N ARG A 129 -6.46 -18.45 -6.43
CA ARG A 129 -7.56 -19.23 -5.87
C ARG A 129 -7.07 -20.59 -5.39
N ASP A 130 -6.32 -21.30 -6.22
CA ASP A 130 -5.84 -22.64 -5.88
C ASP A 130 -4.79 -22.61 -4.78
N ASN A 131 -3.88 -21.63 -4.82
CA ASN A 131 -2.88 -21.45 -3.79
C ASN A 131 -3.48 -21.00 -2.45
N LEU A 132 -4.48 -20.11 -2.46
CA LEU A 132 -5.14 -19.64 -1.24
C LEU A 132 -5.89 -20.77 -0.51
N ARG A 133 -6.47 -21.74 -1.24
CA ARG A 133 -7.18 -22.88 -0.65
C ARG A 133 -6.32 -23.69 0.33
N THR A 134 -4.99 -23.70 0.18
CA THR A 134 -4.09 -24.42 1.11
C THR A 134 -3.85 -23.67 2.41
N PHE A 135 -4.23 -22.38 2.49
CA PHE A 135 -4.05 -21.54 3.67
C PHE A 135 -5.37 -21.18 4.37
N LEU A 136 -6.50 -21.39 3.70
CA LEU A 136 -7.80 -21.18 4.30
C LEU A 136 -8.22 -22.39 5.15
N PRO A 137 -8.53 -22.21 6.45
CA PRO A 137 -9.05 -23.29 7.27
C PRO A 137 -10.39 -23.79 6.72
N ALA A 138 -10.59 -25.11 6.68
CA ALA A 138 -11.83 -25.75 6.18
C ALA A 138 -13.11 -25.28 6.88
N ASN A 139 -12.99 -24.66 8.07
CA ASN A 139 -14.10 -24.22 8.92
C ASN A 139 -14.03 -22.73 9.30
N GLN A 140 -13.32 -21.88 8.55
CA GLN A 140 -13.31 -20.45 8.83
C GLN A 140 -14.70 -19.86 8.54
N SER A 141 -15.56 -19.83 9.55
CA SER A 141 -16.77 -19.01 9.55
C SER A 141 -16.31 -17.55 9.52
N ARG A 142 -16.83 -16.80 8.54
CA ARG A 142 -16.55 -15.38 8.25
C ARG A 142 -16.55 -14.51 9.51
N ARG A 143 -15.46 -14.47 10.27
CA ARG A 143 -15.38 -13.69 11.50
C ARG A 143 -14.35 -12.59 11.31
N GLY A 144 -14.86 -11.53 10.70
CA GLY A 144 -14.23 -10.22 10.65
C GLY A 144 -13.17 -10.12 9.56
N CYS A 145 -13.60 -9.82 8.34
CA CYS A 145 -12.96 -8.78 7.56
C CYS A 145 -13.73 -8.51 6.28
N ILE A 146 -14.55 -7.45 6.37
CA ILE A 146 -15.16 -6.74 5.25
C ILE A 146 -16.13 -7.59 4.43
N GLN A 147 -17.41 -7.53 4.84
CA GLN A 147 -18.54 -8.04 4.07
C GLN A 147 -18.61 -7.48 2.64
N THR A 148 -17.88 -6.40 2.36
CA THR A 148 -17.72 -5.77 1.04
C THR A 148 -16.48 -6.19 0.21
N LEU A 149 -15.51 -6.95 0.73
CA LEU A 149 -14.30 -7.33 -0.05
C LEU A 149 -14.27 -8.79 -0.51
N CYS A 150 -15.10 -9.67 0.03
CA CYS A 150 -15.21 -11.05 -0.45
C CYS A 150 -16.60 -11.59 -0.19
N THR A 151 -17.34 -11.92 -1.25
CA THR A 151 -18.71 -12.45 -1.12
C THR A 151 -18.74 -13.95 -0.83
N SER A 152 -17.69 -14.74 -1.16
CA SER A 152 -17.56 -16.14 -0.71
C SER A 152 -16.20 -16.83 -0.99
N LEU A 153 -15.21 -16.68 -0.11
CA LEU A 153 -13.92 -17.42 -0.21
C LEU A 153 -14.06 -18.95 -0.18
N ASN A 154 -15.10 -19.47 0.47
CA ASN A 154 -15.39 -20.92 0.55
C ASN A 154 -16.46 -21.36 -0.47
N GLY A 155 -16.86 -20.47 -1.39
CA GLY A 155 -17.79 -20.82 -2.46
C GLY A 155 -17.11 -21.65 -3.55
N PRO A 156 -17.87 -22.24 -4.49
CA PRO A 156 -17.30 -23.01 -5.61
C PRO A 156 -16.30 -22.17 -6.45
N HIS A 157 -16.44 -20.85 -6.42
CA HIS A 157 -15.59 -19.90 -7.13
C HIS A 157 -14.48 -19.26 -6.28
N GLY A 158 -14.37 -19.61 -4.98
CA GLY A 158 -13.29 -19.14 -4.10
C GLY A 158 -13.07 -17.61 -4.09
N TYR A 159 -11.80 -17.20 -4.02
CA TYR A 159 -11.41 -15.79 -4.24
C TYR A 159 -11.80 -15.34 -5.65
N ASP A 160 -12.41 -14.16 -5.73
CA ASP A 160 -13.04 -13.62 -6.93
C ASP A 160 -12.25 -12.45 -7.55
N GLY A 161 -11.10 -12.11 -6.95
CA GLY A 161 -10.21 -11.05 -7.43
C GLY A 161 -10.57 -9.64 -6.93
N LEU A 162 -11.57 -9.50 -6.06
CA LEU A 162 -11.85 -8.22 -5.41
C LEU A 162 -10.71 -7.85 -4.45
N ALA A 163 -10.09 -6.70 -4.68
CA ALA A 163 -8.88 -6.25 -3.99
C ALA A 163 -8.99 -4.80 -3.52
N VAL A 164 -8.34 -4.49 -2.39
CA VAL A 164 -8.01 -3.10 -2.05
C VAL A 164 -6.99 -2.59 -3.05
N TYR A 165 -7.25 -1.45 -3.65
CA TYR A 165 -6.30 -0.81 -4.55
C TYR A 165 -5.22 -0.17 -3.70
N ASN A 166 -4.08 -0.83 -3.61
CA ASN A 166 -3.05 -0.55 -2.62
C ASN A 166 -2.05 0.52 -3.08
N ASN A 167 -2.31 1.26 -4.15
CA ASN A 167 -1.56 2.48 -4.48
C ASN A 167 -1.67 3.55 -3.39
N PHE A 168 -2.73 3.46 -2.58
CA PHE A 168 -2.90 4.09 -1.30
C PHE A 168 -3.37 3.06 -0.28
N PHE A 169 -2.66 2.99 0.84
CA PHE A 169 -3.16 2.34 2.06
C PHE A 169 -2.55 2.99 3.29
N LEU A 170 -3.19 2.81 4.42
CA LEU A 170 -2.63 3.04 5.76
C LEU A 170 -2.76 1.75 6.56
N ILE A 171 -1.65 1.25 7.10
CA ILE A 171 -1.59 -0.04 7.81
C ILE A 171 -0.90 0.11 9.15
N ARG A 172 -1.41 -0.62 10.16
CA ARG A 172 -0.68 -0.89 11.40
C ARG A 172 0.44 -1.88 11.12
N LEU A 173 1.69 -1.43 11.21
CA LEU A 173 2.85 -2.17 10.71
C LEU A 173 2.95 -3.58 11.29
N ASN A 174 2.68 -3.72 12.59
CA ASN A 174 2.71 -5.03 13.28
C ASN A 174 1.71 -6.05 12.73
N LEU A 175 0.67 -5.63 11.98
CA LEU A 175 -0.24 -6.57 11.31
C LEU A 175 0.52 -7.55 10.41
N MET A 176 1.59 -7.11 9.75
CA MET A 176 2.39 -7.98 8.87
C MET A 176 3.24 -8.99 9.66
N TYR A 177 3.55 -8.71 10.92
CA TYR A 177 4.50 -9.49 11.73
C TYR A 177 3.83 -10.35 12.82
N GLU A 178 2.62 -9.99 13.25
CA GLU A 178 1.86 -10.71 14.28
C GLU A 178 1.27 -12.04 13.78
N HIS A 179 1.20 -12.23 12.46
CA HIS A 179 0.50 -13.36 11.84
C HIS A 179 1.45 -14.16 10.95
N SER A 180 2.01 -15.24 11.50
CA SER A 180 2.97 -16.12 10.80
C SER A 180 2.42 -16.70 9.49
N VAL A 181 1.10 -16.84 9.37
CA VAL A 181 0.43 -17.26 8.13
C VAL A 181 0.70 -16.31 6.96
N ILE A 182 0.81 -14.99 7.21
CA ILE A 182 1.12 -13.99 6.19
C ILE A 182 2.51 -14.24 5.62
N GLU A 183 3.52 -14.34 6.49
CA GLU A 183 4.90 -14.57 6.06
C GLU A 183 5.05 -15.93 5.35
N THR A 184 4.39 -16.96 5.87
CA THR A 184 4.42 -18.32 5.30
C THR A 184 3.83 -18.32 3.89
N TYR A 185 2.68 -17.67 3.70
CA TYR A 185 2.05 -17.52 2.40
C TYR A 185 2.95 -16.78 1.41
N LEU A 186 3.49 -15.62 1.81
CA LEU A 186 4.35 -14.82 0.93
C LEU A 186 5.66 -15.55 0.57
N LYS A 187 6.28 -16.26 1.52
CA LYS A 187 7.47 -17.09 1.25
C LYS A 187 7.17 -18.19 0.25
N GLN A 188 5.99 -18.80 0.29
CA GLN A 188 5.59 -19.79 -0.72
C GLN A 188 5.47 -19.13 -2.10
N LEU A 189 4.85 -17.97 -2.22
CA LEU A 189 4.76 -17.23 -3.49
C LEU A 189 6.15 -16.93 -4.08
N LEU A 190 7.11 -16.56 -3.25
CA LEU A 190 8.50 -16.37 -3.68
C LEU A 190 9.13 -17.67 -4.18
N SER A 191 8.98 -18.78 -3.44
CA SER A 191 9.54 -20.08 -3.82
C SER A 191 9.00 -20.58 -5.16
N LEU A 192 7.75 -20.22 -5.48
CA LEU A 192 7.09 -20.54 -6.74
C LEU A 192 7.37 -19.51 -7.85
N ASN A 193 8.17 -18.47 -7.57
CA ASN A 193 8.40 -17.35 -8.47
C ASN A 193 7.10 -16.72 -8.99
N ALA A 194 6.06 -16.70 -8.14
CA ALA A 194 4.69 -16.53 -8.60
C ALA A 194 4.43 -15.16 -9.23
N PHE A 195 5.09 -14.11 -8.74
CA PHE A 195 5.04 -12.76 -9.29
C PHE A 195 5.49 -12.69 -10.76
N TYR A 196 6.48 -13.51 -11.14
CA TYR A 196 7.03 -13.54 -12.50
C TYR A 196 6.26 -14.47 -13.43
N LEU A 197 5.74 -15.59 -12.91
CA LEU A 197 5.11 -16.63 -13.71
C LEU A 197 3.60 -16.43 -13.90
N TYR A 198 2.88 -15.95 -12.88
CA TYR A 198 1.41 -15.92 -12.89
C TYR A 198 0.82 -14.51 -12.99
N ARG A 199 1.65 -13.47 -13.10
CA ARG A 199 1.22 -12.06 -13.20
C ARG A 199 0.29 -11.63 -12.06
N ILE A 200 0.60 -12.07 -10.84
CA ILE A 200 -0.14 -11.68 -9.63
C ILE A 200 0.25 -10.25 -9.21
N GLY A 201 -0.75 -9.44 -8.87
CA GLY A 201 -0.57 -8.06 -8.41
C GLY A 201 -0.45 -7.96 -6.89
N ASP A 202 0.33 -6.99 -6.41
CA ASP A 202 0.47 -6.70 -4.98
C ASP A 202 -0.84 -6.28 -4.30
N ALA A 203 -1.76 -5.66 -5.03
CA ALA A 203 -3.10 -5.35 -4.51
C ALA A 203 -3.87 -6.63 -4.12
N ASN A 204 -3.87 -7.66 -4.98
CA ASN A 204 -4.51 -8.94 -4.65
C ASN A 204 -3.78 -9.62 -3.49
N ILE A 205 -2.44 -9.60 -3.49
CA ILE A 205 -1.66 -10.24 -2.43
C ILE A 205 -1.88 -9.55 -1.09
N GLN A 206 -1.85 -8.21 -1.03
CA GLN A 206 -2.15 -7.46 0.17
C GLN A 206 -3.57 -7.79 0.68
N THR A 207 -4.55 -7.88 -0.22
CA THR A 207 -5.91 -8.28 0.15
C THR A 207 -5.95 -9.68 0.72
N ILE A 208 -5.27 -10.64 0.09
CA ILE A 208 -5.17 -12.01 0.59
C ILE A 208 -4.53 -12.05 1.97
N CYS A 209 -3.47 -11.29 2.22
CA CYS A 209 -2.87 -11.19 3.56
C CYS A 209 -3.89 -10.74 4.61
N LEU A 210 -4.77 -9.78 4.29
CA LEU A 210 -5.86 -9.36 5.19
C LEU A 210 -6.89 -10.48 5.42
N LEU A 211 -7.16 -11.31 4.41
CA LEU A 211 -8.09 -12.43 4.48
C LEU A 211 -7.54 -13.63 5.25
N LEU A 212 -6.22 -13.78 5.31
CA LEU A 212 -5.55 -14.87 6.04
C LEU A 212 -5.55 -14.67 7.56
N VAL A 213 -5.82 -13.46 8.04
CA VAL A 213 -5.81 -13.18 9.47
C VAL A 213 -7.06 -13.73 10.14
N GLU A 214 -6.87 -14.59 11.15
CA GLU A 214 -7.98 -15.25 11.86
C GLU A 214 -8.76 -14.31 12.78
N LYS A 215 -8.11 -13.25 13.30
CA LYS A 215 -8.77 -12.26 14.15
C LYS A 215 -9.55 -11.26 13.29
N ALA A 216 -10.65 -10.75 13.84
CA ALA A 216 -11.37 -9.66 13.20
C ALA A 216 -10.48 -8.41 13.12
N LEU A 217 -10.16 -7.94 11.90
CA LEU A 217 -9.45 -6.67 11.72
C LEU A 217 -10.43 -5.50 11.62
N LYS A 218 -10.02 -4.37 12.18
CA LYS A 218 -10.73 -3.09 12.02
C LYS A 218 -10.25 -2.41 10.73
N ILE A 219 -10.97 -2.64 9.64
CA ILE A 219 -10.62 -2.07 8.33
C ILE A 219 -11.59 -0.95 7.96
N SER A 220 -11.06 0.18 7.51
CA SER A 220 -11.86 1.36 7.13
C SER A 220 -11.61 1.83 5.71
N PHE A 221 -12.66 2.39 5.12
CA PHE A 221 -12.58 3.20 3.92
C PHE A 221 -12.38 4.66 4.33
N LEU A 222 -11.32 5.29 3.84
CA LEU A 222 -11.01 6.69 4.17
C LEU A 222 -11.68 7.64 3.17
N LYS A 223 -12.29 8.70 3.71
CA LYS A 223 -13.07 9.67 2.95
C LYS A 223 -12.26 10.95 2.71
N PHE A 224 -11.44 10.95 1.68
CA PHE A 224 -10.73 12.16 1.24
C PHE A 224 -10.47 12.16 -0.27
N PRO A 225 -10.30 13.30 -0.94
CA PRO A 225 -10.10 13.32 -2.39
C PRO A 225 -8.74 12.73 -2.77
N TYR A 226 -8.75 11.65 -3.54
CA TYR A 226 -7.54 10.95 -3.95
C TYR A 226 -7.66 10.45 -5.37
N ASN A 227 -6.63 10.72 -6.15
CA ASN A 227 -6.48 10.21 -7.49
C ASN A 227 -5.10 9.56 -7.66
N HIS A 228 -5.06 8.62 -8.59
CA HIS A 228 -3.88 7.92 -9.04
C HIS A 228 -3.99 7.74 -10.54
N ASN A 229 -3.04 8.28 -11.31
CA ASN A 229 -3.12 8.27 -12.77
C ASN A 229 -4.44 8.92 -13.27
N VAL A 230 -5.15 8.28 -14.21
CA VAL A 230 -6.49 8.66 -14.70
C VAL A 230 -7.62 8.23 -13.77
N HIS A 231 -7.30 7.42 -12.77
CA HIS A 231 -8.27 6.88 -11.83
C HIS A 231 -8.45 7.82 -10.66
N GLY A 232 -9.68 8.15 -10.33
CA GLY A 232 -9.96 9.00 -9.19
C GLY A 232 -11.09 8.48 -8.33
N SER A 233 -11.13 9.02 -7.11
CA SER A 233 -12.16 8.73 -6.13
C SER A 233 -12.64 10.05 -5.50
N SER A 234 -13.95 10.28 -5.57
CA SER A 234 -14.62 11.37 -4.85
C SER A 234 -14.84 10.98 -3.38
N ASP A 235 -15.02 11.95 -2.48
CA ASP A 235 -15.15 11.76 -1.02
C ASP A 235 -16.20 10.71 -0.60
N PHE A 236 -17.13 10.37 -1.49
CA PHE A 236 -18.33 9.61 -1.16
C PHE A 236 -18.31 8.16 -1.62
N THR A 237 -17.41 7.74 -2.52
CA THR A 237 -17.45 6.38 -3.11
C THR A 237 -16.10 5.66 -3.11
N PRO A 238 -16.06 4.37 -2.72
CA PRO A 238 -14.86 3.52 -2.75
C PRO A 238 -14.58 2.88 -4.13
N THR A 239 -15.39 3.19 -5.14
CA THR A 239 -15.28 2.63 -6.49
C THR A 239 -14.58 3.59 -7.44
N PHE A 240 -13.93 3.04 -8.47
CA PHE A 240 -13.35 3.83 -9.56
C PHE A 240 -14.39 4.79 -10.16
N ILE A 241 -13.99 6.05 -10.30
CA ILE A 241 -14.61 6.96 -11.27
C ILE A 241 -13.55 7.18 -12.35
N TYR A 242 -13.86 6.75 -13.58
CA TYR A 242 -13.04 7.05 -14.75
C TYR A 242 -13.38 8.47 -15.19
N TYR A 243 -12.42 9.39 -15.11
CA TYR A 243 -12.62 10.74 -15.63
C TYR A 243 -12.20 10.76 -17.10
N GLU A 244 -13.15 10.83 -18.05
CA GLU A 244 -12.84 10.88 -19.49
C GLU A 244 -11.86 12.01 -19.86
N ASN A 245 -11.88 13.11 -19.10
CA ASN A 245 -10.97 14.26 -19.30
C ASN A 245 -9.54 14.04 -18.79
N THR A 246 -9.24 13.03 -17.97
CA THR A 246 -7.86 12.75 -17.55
C THR A 246 -7.11 11.89 -18.57
N ALA A 247 -7.82 11.11 -19.40
CA ALA A 247 -7.23 10.31 -20.47
C ALA A 247 -6.56 11.18 -21.57
N SER A 248 -7.18 12.30 -21.92
CA SER A 248 -6.63 13.27 -22.87
C SER A 248 -5.40 14.00 -22.28
N VAL A 249 -5.44 14.41 -21.01
CA VAL A 249 -4.30 14.98 -20.28
C VAL A 249 -3.14 13.97 -20.13
N TRP A 250 -3.45 12.69 -19.94
CA TRP A 250 -2.46 11.61 -19.88
C TRP A 250 -1.82 11.32 -21.23
N SER A 251 -2.60 11.32 -22.32
CA SER A 251 -2.07 11.18 -23.68
C SER A 251 -1.08 12.29 -24.05
N TYR A 252 -1.22 13.46 -23.41
CA TYR A 252 -0.28 14.58 -23.54
C TYR A 252 0.95 14.41 -22.65
N ARG A 253 0.80 13.93 -21.40
CA ARG A 253 1.92 13.68 -20.46
C ARG A 253 2.81 12.50 -20.85
N MET A 254 2.26 11.44 -21.43
CA MET A 254 3.00 10.27 -21.97
C MET A 254 3.89 10.60 -23.17
N ARG A 255 3.68 11.76 -23.82
CA ARG A 255 4.53 12.26 -24.92
C ARG A 255 5.78 12.98 -24.41
N ILE A 256 5.97 13.09 -23.10
CA ILE A 256 7.18 13.65 -22.49
C ILE A 256 8.05 12.46 -22.06
N PRO A 257 9.04 12.05 -22.87
CA PRO A 257 9.96 11.00 -22.46
C PRO A 257 10.84 11.55 -21.33
N ASN A 258 11.07 10.74 -20.29
CA ASN A 258 12.01 10.95 -19.17
C ASN A 258 11.48 11.58 -17.86
N ILE A 259 10.34 11.13 -17.33
CA ILE A 259 10.06 11.29 -15.90
C ILE A 259 9.77 9.93 -15.28
N THR A 260 10.82 9.17 -15.01
CA THR A 260 10.79 8.02 -14.12
C THR A 260 11.05 8.51 -12.70
N CYS A 261 10.03 8.45 -11.82
CA CYS A 261 10.24 8.41 -10.39
C CYS A 261 9.71 7.09 -9.86
N HIS A 262 10.41 6.55 -8.87
CA HIS A 262 10.27 5.20 -8.36
C HIS A 262 9.82 5.33 -6.89
N ARG A 263 8.57 4.91 -6.62
CA ARG A 263 7.98 4.43 -5.34
C ARG A 263 8.25 5.23 -4.05
N LEU A 264 7.17 5.64 -3.36
CA LEU A 264 7.22 6.43 -2.13
C LEU A 264 6.41 5.80 -0.98
N LEU A 265 6.97 5.89 0.23
CA LEU A 265 6.32 5.52 1.48
C LEU A 265 6.35 6.69 2.47
N ILE A 266 5.29 6.91 3.23
CA ILE A 266 5.30 7.83 4.38
C ILE A 266 5.07 7.02 5.65
N ALA A 267 5.83 7.28 6.70
CA ALA A 267 5.74 6.52 7.94
C ALA A 267 5.79 7.40 9.19
N ALA A 268 5.07 6.97 10.23
CA ALA A 268 4.86 7.69 11.48
C ALA A 268 5.28 6.84 12.68
N LYS A 269 5.89 7.49 13.68
CA LYS A 269 6.24 6.88 14.98
C LYS A 269 5.34 7.45 16.06
N TYR A 270 4.71 6.58 16.85
CA TYR A 270 3.91 6.97 18.00
C TYR A 270 4.62 6.53 19.28
N HIS A 271 4.84 7.49 20.18
CA HIS A 271 5.20 7.19 21.56
C HIS A 271 3.95 7.38 22.41
N MET A 272 3.52 6.36 23.16
CA MET A 272 2.55 6.59 24.23
C MET A 272 3.15 7.61 25.20
N ILE A 273 2.65 8.83 25.19
CA ILE A 273 2.81 9.74 26.32
C ILE A 273 1.87 9.19 27.37
N THR A 274 2.39 8.39 28.31
CA THR A 274 1.70 8.19 29.58
C THR A 274 1.54 9.58 30.18
N LYS A 275 0.34 10.14 30.05
CA LYS A 275 -0.07 11.30 30.82
C LYS A 275 -0.03 10.82 32.28
N LEU A 276 1.07 11.11 32.97
CA LEU A 276 1.05 11.18 34.42
C LEU A 276 -0.03 12.21 34.73
N LEU A 277 -1.21 11.71 35.06
CA LEU A 277 -2.18 12.46 35.83
C LEU A 277 -1.44 12.74 37.14
N ASP A 278 -0.92 13.96 37.28
CA ASP A 278 -0.64 14.52 38.58
C ASP A 278 -1.96 14.50 39.35
N GLU A 279 -2.15 13.44 40.14
CA GLU A 279 -3.08 13.43 41.25
C GLU A 279 -2.60 14.51 42.22
N LYS A 280 -3.18 15.71 42.07
CA LYS A 280 -3.28 16.64 43.18
C LYS A 280 -4.19 16.02 44.24
N THR A 281 -3.56 15.42 45.24
CA THR A 281 -4.04 15.39 46.62
C THR A 281 -2.94 15.89 47.53
#